data_AF-A0A4S2HBS1-F1
#
_entry.id   AF-A0A4S2HBS1-F1
#
_cell.length_a   1.000
_cell.length_b   1.000
_cell.length_c   1.000
_cell.angle_alpha   90.00
_cell.angle_beta   90.00
_cell.angle_gamma   90.00
#
_symmetry.space_group_name_H-M   'P 1'
#
loop_
_entity.id
_entity.type
_entity.pdbx_description
1 polymer ?
#
loop_
_entity_poly.entity_id
_entity_poly.type
_entity_poly.pdbx_seq_one_letter_code
_entity_poly.pdbx_strand_id
1 'polypeptide(L)'
;MKNNDNAEMGKTGETVVLNGWNQPIKAFPTVEIPLDEYKAFVEFNVKGPTVEIPLQQYEELKEDNMRMQGKIWDLENQIRDLEYKLEGERDRKREIDKHTDIVTKKVADGITENVMNDLLKLSEEQKKELRERWQLKSGVSDKK
;
A
#
# COMPACT_ATOMS: atom_id res chain seq x y z
N MET A 1 48.14 -49.19 -1.83
CA MET A 1 49.12 -49.08 -0.72
C MET A 1 50.07 -47.92 -0.99
N LYS A 2 49.95 -46.86 -0.20
CA LYS A 2 51.06 -45.96 0.19
C LYS A 2 50.71 -45.45 1.59
N ASN A 3 51.39 -46.01 2.58
CA ASN A 3 51.50 -45.41 3.91
C ASN A 3 52.43 -44.20 3.78
N ASN A 4 52.18 -43.14 4.54
CA ASN A 4 53.26 -42.31 5.04
C ASN A 4 52.82 -41.74 6.38
N ASP A 5 53.35 -42.36 7.43
CA ASP A 5 53.32 -41.85 8.79
C ASP A 5 54.06 -40.51 8.81
N ASN A 6 53.41 -39.48 9.33
CA ASN A 6 54.11 -38.42 10.05
C ASN A 6 53.27 -38.09 11.27
N ALA A 7 53.59 -38.81 12.35
CA ALA A 7 53.20 -38.42 13.68
C ALA A 7 53.86 -37.08 14.01
N GLU A 8 53.05 -36.06 14.28
CA GLU A 8 53.40 -35.03 15.25
C GLU A 8 52.33 -35.00 16.33
N MET A 9 52.64 -35.72 17.41
CA MET A 9 51.99 -35.59 18.70
C MET A 9 52.45 -34.25 19.30
N GLY A 10 51.75 -33.17 18.95
CA GLY A 10 52.03 -31.81 19.39
C GLY A 10 50.99 -31.30 20.39
N LYS A 11 51.23 -31.59 21.67
CA LYS A 11 50.96 -30.76 22.86
C LYS A 11 49.67 -29.92 22.88
N THR A 12 48.75 -30.35 23.75
CA THR A 12 48.07 -29.52 24.76
C THR A 12 48.13 -27.99 24.58
N GLY A 13 46.97 -27.40 24.28
CA GLY A 13 46.62 -26.05 24.74
C GLY A 13 47.29 -24.90 24.02
N GLU A 14 46.98 -24.69 22.73
CA GLU A 14 47.15 -23.38 22.11
C GLU A 14 45.78 -22.78 21.80
N THR A 15 45.39 -21.81 22.62
CA THR A 15 44.29 -20.90 22.32
C THR A 15 44.68 -20.06 21.12
N VAL A 16 44.06 -20.31 19.96
CA VAL A 16 44.13 -19.41 18.82
C VAL A 16 43.30 -18.17 19.15
N VAL A 17 43.96 -17.11 19.62
CA VAL A 17 43.34 -15.81 19.85
C VAL A 17 43.30 -15.08 18.51
N LEU A 18 42.13 -15.01 17.89
CA LEU A 18 41.88 -14.11 16.77
C LEU A 18 41.84 -12.68 17.31
N ASN A 19 42.80 -11.85 16.90
CA ASN A 19 42.88 -10.44 17.28
C ASN A 19 41.56 -9.72 16.99
N GLY A 20 40.81 -9.37 18.05
CA GLY A 20 39.61 -8.53 17.97
C GLY A 20 38.36 -9.06 18.68
N TRP A 21 38.33 -10.31 19.14
CA TRP A 21 37.16 -10.89 19.83
C TRP A 21 37.55 -11.47 21.20
N ASN A 22 37.45 -10.65 22.26
CA ASN A 22 37.72 -11.05 23.66
C ASN A 22 36.53 -11.78 24.33
N GLN A 23 35.93 -12.75 23.63
CA GLN A 23 35.03 -13.70 24.30
C GLN A 23 35.55 -15.11 24.06
N PRO A 24 35.89 -15.88 25.10
CA PRO A 24 36.19 -17.30 24.93
C PRO A 24 34.94 -17.94 24.32
N ILE A 25 35.05 -18.44 23.09
CA ILE A 25 34.03 -19.28 22.49
C ILE A 25 33.89 -20.45 23.47
N LYS A 26 32.76 -20.51 24.19
CA LYS A 26 32.42 -21.67 25.01
C LYS A 26 32.45 -22.86 24.06
N ALA A 27 33.44 -23.74 24.22
CA ALA A 27 33.43 -25.02 23.56
C ALA A 27 32.15 -25.73 24.00
N PHE A 28 31.16 -25.78 23.11
CA PHE A 28 30.01 -26.64 23.30
C PHE A 28 30.53 -28.07 23.35
N PRO A 29 30.02 -28.94 24.25
CA PRO A 29 30.43 -30.33 24.28
C PRO A 29 30.21 -30.93 22.88
N THR A 30 31.29 -31.35 22.25
CA THR A 30 31.23 -32.10 20.99
C THR A 30 30.63 -33.46 21.34
N VAL A 31 29.32 -33.59 21.17
CA VAL A 31 28.65 -34.89 21.34
C VAL A 31 28.90 -35.68 20.07
N GLU A 32 29.61 -36.80 20.20
CA GLU A 32 29.78 -37.75 19.10
C GLU A 32 28.44 -38.45 18.87
N ILE A 33 27.66 -37.94 17.93
CA ILE A 33 26.41 -38.56 17.48
C ILE A 33 26.77 -39.63 16.46
N PRO A 34 26.28 -40.87 16.60
CA PRO A 34 26.41 -41.89 15.57
C PRO A 34 25.94 -41.36 14.21
N LEU A 35 26.67 -41.69 13.14
CA LEU A 35 26.40 -41.18 11.78
C LEU A 35 24.96 -41.41 11.32
N ASP A 36 24.32 -42.49 11.77
CA ASP A 36 22.94 -42.82 11.42
C ASP A 36 21.92 -41.94 12.16
N GLU A 37 22.19 -41.62 13.43
CA GLU A 37 21.38 -40.67 14.21
C GLU A 37 21.53 -39.24 13.70
N TYR A 38 22.74 -38.85 13.26
CA TYR A 38 22.97 -37.56 12.63
C TYR A 38 22.22 -37.44 11.29
N LYS A 39 22.22 -38.49 10.47
CA LYS A 39 21.44 -38.52 9.22
C LYS A 39 19.94 -38.39 9.48
N ALA A 40 19.40 -39.17 10.41
CA ALA A 40 17.99 -39.10 10.79
C ALA A 40 17.61 -37.72 11.35
N PHE A 41 18.48 -37.13 12.18
CA PHE A 41 18.32 -35.78 12.70
C PHE A 41 18.26 -34.73 11.59
N VAL A 42 19.17 -34.80 10.61
CA VAL A 42 19.19 -33.88 9.46
C VAL A 42 17.95 -34.05 8.58
N GLU A 43 17.54 -35.30 8.33
CA GLU A 43 16.36 -35.59 7.50
C GLU A 43 15.07 -35.07 8.14
N PHE A 44 14.90 -35.25 9.44
CA PHE A 44 13.71 -34.81 10.16
C PHE A 44 13.69 -33.31 10.48
N ASN A 45 14.81 -32.75 10.96
CA ASN A 45 14.84 -31.36 11.49
C ASN A 45 15.33 -30.31 10.48
N VAL A 46 16.15 -30.69 9.49
CA VAL A 46 16.70 -29.73 8.52
C VAL A 46 15.92 -29.75 7.22
N LYS A 47 15.54 -30.95 6.73
CA LYS A 47 14.79 -31.08 5.48
C LYS A 47 13.27 -31.02 5.69
N GLY A 48 12.78 -31.33 6.89
CA GLY A 48 11.35 -31.45 7.18
C GLY A 48 10.73 -32.69 6.53
N PRO A 49 9.45 -32.97 6.79
CA PRO A 49 8.77 -34.12 6.22
C PRO A 49 8.73 -34.01 4.69
N THR A 50 9.46 -34.90 4.02
CA THR A 50 9.42 -35.03 2.56
C THR A 50 8.05 -35.58 2.16
N VAL A 51 7.14 -34.72 1.75
CA VAL A 51 5.87 -35.14 1.15
C VAL A 51 6.18 -35.52 -0.30
N GLU A 52 6.18 -36.83 -0.57
CA GLU A 52 6.29 -37.33 -1.94
C GLU A 52 5.00 -37.02 -2.70
N ILE A 53 5.04 -36.02 -3.56
CA ILE A 53 3.96 -35.72 -4.51
C ILE A 53 4.24 -36.55 -5.77
N PRO A 54 3.29 -37.38 -6.24
CA PRO A 54 3.42 -38.07 -7.53
C PRO A 54 3.76 -37.08 -8.64
N LEU A 55 4.71 -37.43 -9.51
CA LEU A 55 5.25 -36.52 -10.53
C LEU A 55 4.16 -35.83 -11.37
N GLN A 56 3.10 -36.57 -11.73
CA GLN A 56 1.93 -36.05 -12.44
C GLN A 56 1.20 -34.94 -11.67
N GLN A 57 0.97 -35.12 -10.36
CA GLN A 57 0.31 -34.10 -9.53
C GLN A 57 1.17 -32.85 -9.39
N TYR A 58 2.50 -33.00 -9.34
CA TYR A 58 3.41 -31.86 -9.33
C TYR A 58 3.39 -31.07 -10.65
N GLU A 59 3.35 -31.75 -11.80
CA GLU A 59 3.26 -31.12 -13.12
C GLU A 59 1.95 -30.34 -13.28
N GLU A 60 0.82 -30.93 -12.88
CA GLU A 60 -0.49 -30.26 -12.87
C GLU A 60 -0.50 -29.02 -11.98
N LEU A 61 -0.01 -29.14 -10.74
CA LEU A 61 0.06 -28.01 -9.80
C LEU A 61 0.98 -26.88 -10.29
N LYS A 62 2.05 -27.22 -11.02
CA LYS A 62 2.95 -26.24 -11.62
C LYS A 62 2.27 -25.50 -12.77
N GLU A 63 1.55 -26.22 -13.63
CA GLU A 63 0.81 -25.62 -14.74
C GLU A 63 -0.32 -24.71 -14.25
N ASP A 64 -1.08 -25.16 -13.24
CA ASP A 64 -2.11 -24.35 -12.61
C ASP A 64 -1.53 -23.11 -11.92
N ASN A 65 -0.38 -23.22 -11.25
CA ASN A 65 0.31 -22.06 -10.68
C ASN A 65 0.70 -21.04 -11.73
N MET A 66 1.30 -21.47 -12.85
CA MET A 66 1.66 -20.56 -13.94
C MET A 66 0.42 -19.88 -14.52
N ARG A 67 -0.69 -20.62 -14.69
CA ARG A 67 -1.96 -20.06 -15.16
C ARG A 67 -2.52 -19.03 -14.18
N MET A 68 -2.46 -19.30 -12.88
CA MET A 68 -2.91 -18.37 -11.85
C MET A 68 -2.04 -17.11 -11.82
N GLN A 69 -0.72 -17.24 -11.93
CA GLN A 69 0.20 -16.09 -12.01
C GLN A 69 -0.11 -15.19 -13.21
N GLY A 70 -0.41 -15.77 -14.38
CA GLY A 70 -0.85 -15.00 -15.55
C GLY A 70 -2.11 -14.18 -15.28
N LYS A 71 -3.12 -14.79 -14.65
CA LYS A 71 -4.36 -14.09 -14.27
C LYS A 71 -4.12 -12.98 -13.25
N ILE A 72 -3.24 -13.21 -12.27
CA ILE A 72 -2.86 -12.19 -11.28
C ILE A 72 -2.23 -11.00 -11.99
N TRP A 73 -1.29 -11.25 -12.90
CA TRP A 73 -0.62 -10.20 -13.66
C TRP A 73 -1.62 -9.38 -14.51
N ASP A 74 -2.57 -10.04 -15.17
CA ASP A 74 -3.63 -9.35 -15.93
C ASP A 74 -4.50 -8.47 -15.03
N LEU A 75 -4.89 -8.96 -13.86
CA LEU A 75 -5.69 -8.19 -12.89
C LEU A 75 -4.91 -6.99 -12.33
N GLU A 76 -3.62 -7.16 -12.02
CA GLU A 76 -2.76 -6.06 -11.57
C GLU A 76 -2.65 -4.95 -12.62
N ASN A 77 -2.55 -5.31 -13.91
CA ASN A 77 -2.56 -4.33 -14.99
C ASN A 77 -3.90 -3.60 -15.10
N GLN A 78 -5.02 -4.32 -14.99
CA GLN A 78 -6.35 -3.72 -15.01
C GLN A 78 -6.57 -2.75 -13.84
N ILE A 79 -6.13 -3.12 -12.64
CA ILE A 79 -6.19 -2.25 -11.45
C ILE A 79 -5.41 -0.96 -11.72
N ARG A 80 -4.19 -1.07 -12.23
CA ARG A 80 -3.35 0.11 -12.53
C ARG A 80 -4.02 1.05 -13.54
N ASP A 81 -4.60 0.51 -14.60
CA ASP A 81 -5.31 1.30 -15.61
C ASP A 81 -6.55 2.01 -15.03
N LEU A 82 -7.28 1.33 -14.14
CA LEU A 82 -8.43 1.92 -13.45
C LEU A 82 -8.00 3.03 -12.48
N GLU A 83 -6.89 2.85 -11.77
CA GLU A 83 -6.31 3.88 -10.90
C GLU A 83 -5.93 5.14 -11.69
N TYR A 84 -5.28 4.98 -12.85
CA TYR A 84 -4.96 6.11 -13.72
C TYR A 84 -6.21 6.85 -14.22
N LYS A 85 -7.24 6.11 -14.62
CA LYS A 85 -8.51 6.71 -15.05
C LYS A 85 -9.20 7.46 -13.90
N LEU A 86 -9.18 6.89 -12.70
CA LEU A 86 -9.77 7.49 -11.52
C LEU A 86 -9.09 8.81 -11.15
N GLU A 87 -7.75 8.86 -11.19
CA GLU A 87 -7.03 10.10 -10.91
C GLU A 87 -7.32 11.17 -11.97
N GLY A 88 -7.36 10.79 -13.25
CA GLY A 88 -7.73 11.70 -14.33
C GLY A 88 -9.17 12.25 -14.22
N GLU A 89 -10.13 11.47 -13.71
CA GLU A 89 -11.48 11.96 -13.40
C GLU A 89 -11.48 12.89 -12.18
N ARG A 90 -10.68 12.60 -11.15
CA ARG A 90 -10.54 13.48 -9.96
C ARG A 90 -9.98 14.85 -10.32
N ASP A 91 -8.97 14.89 -11.18
CA ASP A 91 -8.39 16.16 -11.63
C ASP A 91 -9.38 16.98 -12.46
N ARG A 92 -10.10 16.33 -13.38
CA ARG A 92 -11.19 16.97 -14.14
C ARG A 92 -12.27 17.52 -13.21
N LYS A 93 -12.68 16.76 -12.20
CA LYS A 93 -13.65 17.22 -11.20
C LYS A 93 -13.15 18.43 -10.44
N ARG A 94 -11.90 18.42 -9.95
CA ARG A 94 -11.30 19.58 -9.26
C ARG A 94 -11.30 20.83 -10.16
N GLU A 95 -11.03 20.67 -11.43
CA GLU A 95 -11.02 21.80 -12.37
C GLU A 95 -12.43 22.34 -12.63
N ILE A 96 -13.42 21.45 -12.80
CA ILE A 96 -14.84 21.82 -12.89
C ILE A 96 -15.27 22.58 -11.63
N ASP A 97 -14.91 22.09 -10.45
CA ASP A 97 -15.30 22.72 -9.18
C ASP A 97 -14.73 24.14 -9.07
N LYS A 98 -13.46 24.36 -9.45
CA LYS A 98 -12.85 25.70 -9.50
C LYS A 98 -13.56 26.62 -10.48
N HIS A 99 -13.82 26.16 -11.70
CA HIS A 99 -14.53 26.95 -12.70
C HIS A 99 -15.95 27.29 -12.24
N THR A 100 -16.62 26.34 -11.60
CA THR A 100 -17.96 26.55 -11.06
C THR A 100 -17.97 27.62 -9.98
N ASP A 101 -16.99 27.61 -9.06
CA ASP A 101 -16.88 28.66 -8.03
C ASP A 101 -16.66 30.05 -8.66
N ILE A 102 -15.77 30.14 -9.66
CA ILE A 102 -15.52 31.39 -10.39
C ILE A 102 -16.78 31.90 -11.09
N VAL A 103 -17.48 31.02 -11.81
CA VAL A 103 -18.71 31.39 -12.53
C VAL A 103 -19.81 31.79 -11.54
N THR A 104 -19.95 31.07 -10.43
CA THR A 104 -20.94 31.35 -9.39
C THR A 104 -20.72 32.74 -8.80
N LYS A 105 -19.47 33.10 -8.49
CA LYS A 105 -19.11 34.46 -8.01
C LYS A 105 -19.45 35.53 -9.05
N LYS A 106 -19.04 35.35 -10.31
CA LYS A 106 -19.35 36.29 -11.39
C LYS A 106 -20.85 36.50 -11.59
N VAL A 107 -21.63 35.43 -11.50
CA VAL A 107 -23.10 35.50 -11.61
C VAL A 107 -23.69 36.24 -10.42
N ALA A 108 -23.23 35.95 -9.20
CA ALA A 108 -23.67 36.66 -8.00
C ALA A 108 -23.34 38.16 -8.06
N ASP A 109 -22.13 38.51 -8.49
CA ASP A 109 -21.70 39.90 -8.66
C ASP A 109 -22.55 40.60 -9.73
N GLY A 110 -22.77 39.95 -10.88
CA GLY A 110 -23.60 40.51 -11.96
C GLY A 110 -25.07 40.68 -11.55
N ILE A 111 -25.64 39.75 -10.80
CA ILE A 111 -26.99 39.91 -10.23
C ILE A 111 -27.01 41.09 -9.26
N THR A 112 -26.01 41.19 -8.38
CA THR A 112 -25.92 42.28 -7.39
C THR A 112 -25.83 43.64 -8.07
N GLU A 113 -24.98 43.77 -9.08
CA GLU A 113 -24.81 44.99 -9.86
C GLU A 113 -26.10 45.38 -10.60
N ASN A 114 -26.75 44.41 -11.26
CA ASN A 114 -28.01 44.65 -11.97
C ASN A 114 -29.13 45.08 -11.00
N VAL A 115 -29.28 44.40 -9.87
CA VAL A 115 -30.25 44.76 -8.84
C VAL A 115 -29.97 46.17 -8.31
N MET A 116 -28.71 46.52 -8.06
CA MET A 116 -28.34 47.85 -7.58
C MET A 116 -28.66 48.94 -8.62
N ASN A 117 -28.35 48.69 -9.90
CA ASN A 117 -28.68 49.58 -10.99
C ASN A 117 -30.19 49.78 -11.17
N ASP A 118 -30.98 48.72 -11.03
CA ASP A 118 -32.43 48.82 -11.10
C ASP A 118 -33.01 49.57 -9.89
N LEU A 119 -32.48 49.34 -8.68
CA LEU A 119 -32.87 50.09 -7.50
C LEU A 119 -32.56 51.59 -7.61
N LEU A 120 -31.45 51.97 -8.25
CA LEU A 120 -31.10 53.39 -8.46
C LEU A 120 -32.07 54.11 -9.40
N LYS A 121 -32.70 53.40 -10.34
CA LYS A 121 -33.69 53.96 -11.27
C LYS A 121 -35.07 54.15 -10.66
N LEU A 122 -35.36 53.52 -9.52
CA LEU A 122 -36.66 53.63 -8.85
C LEU A 122 -36.81 54.99 -8.14
N SER A 123 -38.04 55.50 -8.15
CA SER A 123 -38.44 56.63 -7.30
C SER A 123 -38.49 56.24 -5.81
N GLU A 124 -38.49 57.22 -4.92
CA GLU A 124 -38.56 56.97 -3.47
C GLU A 124 -39.89 56.33 -3.03
N GLU A 125 -41.03 56.66 -3.65
CA GLU A 125 -42.29 55.95 -3.42
C GLU A 125 -42.20 54.47 -3.85
N GLN A 126 -41.64 54.18 -5.01
CA GLN A 126 -41.47 52.79 -5.49
C GLN A 126 -40.51 51.99 -4.61
N LYS A 127 -39.42 52.59 -4.13
CA LYS A 127 -38.51 51.95 -3.16
C LYS A 127 -39.22 51.67 -1.84
N LYS A 128 -40.09 52.58 -1.38
CA LYS A 128 -40.87 52.39 -0.15
C LYS A 128 -41.83 51.20 -0.30
N GLU A 129 -42.56 51.13 -1.40
CA GLU A 129 -43.46 50.00 -1.70
C GLU A 129 -42.69 48.67 -1.82
N LEU A 130 -41.52 48.67 -2.46
CA LEU A 130 -40.67 47.48 -2.58
C LEU A 130 -40.22 46.96 -1.21
N ARG A 131 -39.79 47.85 -0.30
CA ARG A 131 -39.39 47.49 1.08
C ARG A 131 -40.55 46.89 1.87
N GLU A 132 -41.73 47.47 1.77
CA GLU A 132 -42.94 46.96 2.43
C GLU A 132 -43.33 45.57 1.93
N ARG A 133 -43.29 45.35 0.60
CA ARG A 133 -43.53 44.02 0.00
C ARG A 133 -42.48 42.99 0.41
N TRP A 134 -41.22 43.39 0.53
CA TRP A 134 -40.14 42.50 0.97
C TRP A 134 -40.34 42.02 2.41
N GLN A 135 -40.64 42.94 3.33
CA GLN A 135 -40.91 42.63 4.75
C GLN A 135 -42.13 41.71 4.92
N LEU A 136 -43.18 41.92 4.12
CA LEU A 136 -44.35 41.02 4.06
C LEU A 136 -43.98 39.60 3.60
N LYS A 137 -43.12 39.46 2.59
CA LYS A 137 -42.68 38.13 2.12
C LYS A 137 -41.75 37.43 3.10
N SER A 138 -40.81 38.13 3.73
CA SER A 138 -39.88 37.54 4.70
C SER A 138 -40.60 37.13 5.99
N GLY A 139 -41.57 37.91 6.47
CA GLY A 139 -42.36 37.59 7.66
C GLY A 139 -43.38 36.44 7.49
N VAL A 140 -43.67 36.02 6.25
CA VAL A 140 -44.51 34.84 5.95
C VAL A 140 -43.68 33.55 5.94
N SER A 141 -42.36 33.64 5.75
CA SER A 141 -41.46 32.46 5.72
C SER A 141 -41.26 31.80 7.08
N ASP A 142 -41.40 32.53 8.19
CA ASP A 142 -41.18 32.03 9.56
C ASP A 142 -42.44 31.40 10.20
N LYS A 143 -43.53 31.24 9.44
CA LYS A 143 -44.82 30.70 9.93
C LYS A 143 -45.25 29.37 9.30
N LYS A 144 -44.31 28.54 8.85
CA LYS A 144 -44.60 27.17 8.40
C LYS A 144 -43.72 26.15 9.08
#